data_AF-A0A0R3RYV3-F1
#
_entry.id   AF-A0A0R3RYV3-F1
#
_cell.length_a   1.000
_cell.length_b   1.000
_cell.length_c   1.000
_cell.angle_alpha   90.00
_cell.angle_beta   90.00
_cell.angle_gamma   90.00
#
_symmetry.space_group_name_H-M   'P 1'
#
loop_
_entity.id
_entity.type
_entity.pdbx_description
1 polymer ?
#
loop_
_entity_poly.entity_id
_entity_poly.type
_entity_poly.pdbx_seq_one_letter_code
_entity_poly.pdbx_strand_id
1 'polypeptide(L)'
;MVQYNPDEICEMIETARVLFSSEGALIDVSIPVIVVGDIHGQYADLQRIFAAVGRPGRTRFLFLGDYVDRGPQSLECICSLVAWKIAYPKRIFLLRGNHEFASVNREYGFYDELASRFSVGQAMRLWKEFNDLFSIFPFSALIKNKILCMHGGLSPHLESLNDIRNIKMPVMDVFPDTLEQDLVWSDPKLDIKGFEPNKLRNVSVVFGEDIVYKTCKRLNLDLIIRAHQVMENGYGFFAGRKLVTVFSAPLYAELHNKGAVIRISAEMVISYVILNPVSQKTAGKDSFERSFKDDQRSYRMDESNNATVLPQFQ
;
A
#
# COMPACT_ATOMS: atom_id res chain seq x y z
N MET A 1 7.78 13.58 17.96
CA MET A 1 8.30 13.53 16.57
C MET A 1 9.76 13.16 16.62
N VAL A 2 10.25 12.40 15.64
CA VAL A 2 11.66 12.01 15.57
C VAL A 2 12.48 13.23 15.15
N GLN A 3 13.59 13.51 15.84
CA GLN A 3 14.53 14.55 15.43
C GLN A 3 15.45 13.96 14.36
N TYR A 4 15.46 14.57 13.17
CA TYR A 4 16.29 14.15 12.06
C TYR A 4 17.39 15.17 11.81
N ASN A 5 18.59 14.67 11.51
CA ASN A 5 19.65 15.47 10.90
C ASN A 5 19.49 15.39 9.36
N PRO A 6 19.38 16.52 8.64
CA PRO A 6 19.31 16.53 7.19
C PRO A 6 20.45 15.80 6.48
N ASP A 7 21.67 15.86 7.02
CA ASP A 7 22.82 15.21 6.40
C ASP A 7 22.74 13.68 6.56
N GLU A 8 22.28 13.17 7.71
CA GLU A 8 22.02 11.73 7.90
C GLU A 8 20.91 11.22 6.96
N ILE A 9 19.88 12.04 6.68
CA ILE A 9 18.86 11.71 5.68
C ILE A 9 19.49 11.62 4.28
N CYS A 10 20.36 12.56 3.92
CA CYS A 10 21.04 12.53 2.62
C CYS A 10 21.93 11.29 2.47
N GLU A 11 22.71 10.94 3.50
CA GLU A 11 23.54 9.72 3.50
C GLU A 11 22.70 8.44 3.37
N MET A 12 21.55 8.38 4.05
CA MET A 12 20.60 7.28 3.91
C MET A 12 20.06 7.20 2.48
N ILE A 13 19.68 8.34 1.88
CA ILE A 13 19.19 8.41 0.50
C ILE A 13 20.27 7.93 -0.47
N GLU A 14 21.51 8.39 -0.34
CA GLU A 14 22.64 7.96 -1.19
C GLU A 14 22.85 6.44 -1.11
N THR A 15 22.81 5.89 0.10
CA THR A 15 22.90 4.44 0.33
C THR A 15 21.75 3.69 -0.34
N ALA A 16 20.52 4.20 -0.21
CA ALA A 16 19.35 3.61 -0.85
C ALA A 16 19.43 3.68 -2.37
N ARG A 17 19.95 4.76 -2.95
CA ARG A 17 20.08 4.95 -4.40
C ARG A 17 20.92 3.85 -5.04
N VAL A 18 22.02 3.45 -4.40
CA VAL A 18 22.86 2.33 -4.87
C VAL A 18 22.07 1.03 -4.93
N LEU A 19 21.20 0.76 -3.94
CA LEU A 19 20.38 -0.45 -3.90
C LEU A 19 19.31 -0.44 -5.00
N PHE A 20 18.52 0.64 -5.08
CA PHE A 20 17.45 0.76 -6.07
C PHE A 20 17.96 0.85 -7.51
N SER A 21 19.17 1.35 -7.75
CA SER A 21 19.75 1.39 -9.11
C SER A 21 19.99 -0.01 -9.71
N SER A 22 20.01 -1.06 -8.88
CA SER A 22 20.09 -2.45 -9.34
C SER A 22 18.71 -3.08 -9.63
N GLU A 23 17.62 -2.40 -9.29
CA GLU A 23 16.25 -2.85 -9.50
C GLU A 23 15.68 -2.26 -10.79
N GLY A 24 15.01 -3.09 -11.58
CA GLY A 24 14.25 -2.64 -12.76
C GLY A 24 12.85 -2.15 -12.37
N ALA A 25 12.11 -1.63 -13.35
CA ALA A 25 10.74 -1.17 -13.13
C ALA A 25 9.75 -2.30 -12.76
N LEU A 26 10.06 -3.56 -13.13
CA LEU A 26 9.34 -4.75 -12.67
C LEU A 26 10.27 -5.62 -11.82
N ILE A 27 9.93 -5.81 -10.56
CA ILE A 27 10.72 -6.62 -9.60
C ILE A 27 10.03 -7.96 -9.29
N ASP A 28 10.82 -8.99 -8.99
CA ASP A 28 10.30 -10.29 -8.55
C ASP A 28 10.28 -10.39 -7.02
N VAL A 29 9.13 -10.83 -6.48
CA VAL A 29 8.92 -10.93 -5.03
C VAL A 29 8.60 -12.37 -4.64
N SER A 30 9.40 -12.91 -3.71
CA SER A 30 9.20 -14.26 -3.17
C SER A 30 8.13 -14.30 -2.08
N ILE A 31 7.37 -15.39 -2.01
CA ILE A 31 6.47 -15.68 -0.87
C ILE A 31 7.23 -16.33 0.31
N PRO A 32 6.70 -16.32 1.54
CA PRO A 32 5.54 -15.54 1.99
C PRO A 32 5.84 -14.04 1.96
N VAL A 33 4.80 -13.22 1.78
CA VAL A 33 4.91 -11.75 1.73
C VAL A 33 3.62 -11.10 2.23
N ILE A 34 3.78 -9.95 2.88
CA ILE A 34 2.69 -9.03 3.22
C ILE A 34 2.67 -7.92 2.18
N VAL A 35 1.53 -7.71 1.53
CA VAL A 35 1.30 -6.59 0.60
C VAL A 35 0.56 -5.48 1.32
N VAL A 36 1.10 -4.27 1.25
CA VAL A 36 0.62 -3.07 1.95
C VAL A 36 0.29 -2.01 0.90
N GLY A 37 -0.90 -1.42 0.98
CA GLY A 37 -1.32 -0.30 0.14
C GLY A 37 -0.84 1.04 0.70
N ASP A 38 -1.62 2.08 0.46
CA ASP A 38 -1.34 3.47 0.80
C ASP A 38 -1.15 3.67 2.31
N ILE A 39 -0.21 4.55 2.68
CA ILE A 39 0.12 4.91 4.07
C ILE A 39 -0.03 6.40 4.34
N HIS A 40 0.28 7.25 3.35
CA HIS A 40 0.05 8.71 3.40
C HIS A 40 0.45 9.37 4.73
N GLY A 41 1.71 9.21 5.14
CA GLY A 41 2.22 9.85 6.35
C GLY A 41 1.58 9.41 7.68
N GLN A 42 0.77 8.34 7.71
CA GLN A 42 0.19 7.78 8.93
C GLN A 42 1.19 6.86 9.66
N TYR A 43 2.27 7.44 10.18
CA TYR A 43 3.38 6.69 10.77
C TYR A 43 2.97 5.78 11.94
N ALA A 44 2.04 6.23 12.79
CA ALA A 44 1.52 5.40 13.88
C ALA A 44 0.83 4.13 13.34
N ASP A 45 0.06 4.24 12.26
CA ASP A 45 -0.60 3.10 11.63
C ASP A 45 0.39 2.18 10.90
N LEU A 46 1.46 2.73 10.33
CA LEU A 46 2.58 1.93 9.83
C LEU A 46 3.21 1.06 10.93
N GLN A 47 3.40 1.60 12.13
CA GLN A 47 3.88 0.80 13.27
C GLN A 47 2.85 -0.26 13.71
N ARG A 48 1.56 0.06 13.66
CA ARG A 48 0.48 -0.90 13.95
C ARG A 48 0.45 -2.05 12.93
N ILE A 49 0.73 -1.78 11.66
CA ILE A 49 0.92 -2.83 10.63
C ILE A 49 2.04 -3.78 11.07
N PHE A 50 3.23 -3.25 11.39
CA PHE A 50 4.36 -4.07 11.81
C PHE A 50 4.08 -4.88 13.09
N ALA A 51 3.35 -4.30 14.04
CA ALA A 51 2.93 -5.00 15.25
C ALA A 51 1.96 -6.14 14.93
N ALA A 52 1.03 -5.94 13.99
CA ALA A 52 -0.01 -6.93 13.65
C ALA A 52 0.50 -8.09 12.80
N VAL A 53 1.39 -7.84 11.83
CA VAL A 53 1.80 -8.85 10.82
C VAL A 53 3.28 -9.24 10.90
N GLY A 54 4.01 -8.65 11.84
CA GLY A 54 5.39 -8.99 12.15
C GLY A 54 6.38 -7.93 11.71
N ARG A 55 7.53 -7.93 12.39
CA ARG A 55 8.56 -6.91 12.20
C ARG A 55 9.23 -7.03 10.81
N PRO A 56 9.53 -5.91 10.14
CA PRO A 56 10.41 -5.89 8.97
C PRO A 56 11.74 -6.64 9.21
N GLY A 57 12.22 -7.30 8.16
CA GLY A 57 13.40 -8.17 8.20
C GLY A 57 13.11 -9.62 8.63
N ARG A 58 12.16 -9.84 9.55
CA ARG A 58 11.62 -11.18 9.82
C ARG A 58 10.52 -11.51 8.82
N THR A 59 9.56 -10.61 8.70
CA THR A 59 8.49 -10.65 7.71
C THR A 59 8.94 -9.92 6.44
N ARG A 60 8.53 -10.46 5.28
CA ARG A 60 8.75 -9.83 3.98
C ARG A 60 7.58 -8.92 3.65
N PHE A 61 7.86 -7.72 3.16
CA PHE A 61 6.88 -6.72 2.81
C PHE A 61 7.05 -6.25 1.37
N LEU A 62 5.93 -6.10 0.69
CA LEU A 62 5.78 -5.38 -0.57
C LEU A 62 4.83 -4.21 -0.32
N PHE A 63 5.32 -2.99 -0.45
CA PHE A 63 4.49 -1.80 -0.39
C PHE A 63 4.17 -1.31 -1.79
N LEU A 64 2.93 -0.87 -2.00
CA LEU A 64 2.44 -0.53 -3.33
C LEU A 64 2.64 0.93 -3.72
N GLY A 65 3.01 1.81 -2.80
CA GLY A 65 3.21 3.25 -3.07
C GLY A 65 2.47 4.14 -2.06
N ASP A 66 2.49 5.43 -2.32
CA ASP A 66 1.80 6.48 -1.56
C ASP A 66 2.17 6.47 -0.07
N TYR A 67 3.47 6.69 0.16
CA TYR A 67 4.09 6.74 1.48
C TYR A 67 3.92 8.10 2.13
N VAL A 68 4.00 9.15 1.32
CA VAL A 68 4.03 10.55 1.72
C VAL A 68 2.72 11.27 1.42
N ASP A 69 2.68 12.55 1.77
CA ASP A 69 1.54 13.47 1.64
C ASP A 69 0.34 13.14 2.53
N ARG A 70 -0.55 14.14 2.63
CA ARG A 70 -1.87 14.09 3.30
C ARG A 70 -1.83 13.92 4.81
N GLY A 71 -1.07 12.95 5.32
CA GLY A 71 -0.88 12.72 6.75
C GLY A 71 0.26 13.52 7.36
N PRO A 72 0.37 13.50 8.70
CA PRO A 72 1.21 14.43 9.44
C PRO A 72 2.69 14.02 9.60
N GLN A 73 3.05 12.78 9.23
CA GLN A 73 4.37 12.19 9.51
C GLN A 73 4.93 11.44 8.30
N SER A 74 4.89 12.08 7.13
CA SER A 74 5.41 11.53 5.87
C SER A 74 6.90 11.26 5.95
N LEU A 75 7.68 12.15 6.57
CA LEU A 75 9.12 11.97 6.72
C LEU A 75 9.45 10.73 7.56
N GLU A 76 8.76 10.52 8.69
CA GLU A 76 8.94 9.29 9.49
C GLU A 76 8.56 8.03 8.71
N CYS A 77 7.46 8.05 7.96
CA CYS A 77 7.07 6.93 7.11
C CYS A 77 8.18 6.57 6.12
N ILE A 78 8.57 7.51 5.26
CA ILE A 78 9.52 7.20 4.19
C ILE A 78 10.92 6.88 4.73
N CYS A 79 11.43 7.63 5.72
CA CYS A 79 12.72 7.33 6.34
C CYS A 79 12.74 5.93 6.94
N SER A 80 11.67 5.53 7.64
CA SER A 80 11.62 4.18 8.24
C SER A 80 11.60 3.07 7.19
N LEU A 81 10.85 3.24 6.10
CA LEU A 81 10.76 2.26 5.02
C LEU A 81 12.08 2.14 4.25
N VAL A 82 12.72 3.27 3.94
CA VAL A 82 14.04 3.29 3.29
C VAL A 82 15.10 2.65 4.18
N ALA A 83 15.13 2.95 5.48
CA ALA A 83 16.03 2.29 6.43
C ALA A 83 15.82 0.77 6.47
N TRP A 84 14.57 0.30 6.47
CA TRP A 84 14.27 -1.14 6.39
C TRP A 84 14.69 -1.76 5.05
N LYS A 85 14.53 -1.04 3.94
CA LYS A 85 15.02 -1.45 2.62
C LYS A 85 16.53 -1.63 2.62
N ILE A 86 17.28 -0.67 3.18
CA ILE A 86 18.74 -0.74 3.30
C ILE A 86 19.15 -1.95 4.15
N ALA A 87 18.50 -2.14 5.30
CA ALA A 87 18.86 -3.23 6.22
C ALA A 87 18.47 -4.63 5.68
N TYR A 88 17.39 -4.75 4.90
CA TYR A 88 16.87 -6.04 4.41
C TYR A 88 16.41 -5.96 2.94
N PRO A 89 17.32 -5.72 1.98
CA PRO A 89 16.96 -5.40 0.58
C PRO A 89 16.18 -6.51 -0.14
N LYS A 90 16.38 -7.78 0.26
CA LYS A 90 15.68 -8.96 -0.28
C LYS A 90 14.34 -9.28 0.41
N ARG A 91 13.94 -8.47 1.38
CA ARG A 91 12.71 -8.68 2.18
C ARG A 91 11.80 -7.47 2.21
N ILE A 92 12.28 -6.29 1.82
CA ILE A 92 11.49 -5.07 1.80
C ILE A 92 11.50 -4.56 0.37
N PHE A 93 10.32 -4.43 -0.21
CA PHE A 93 10.11 -3.97 -1.58
C PHE A 93 9.18 -2.78 -1.54
N LEU A 94 9.59 -1.68 -2.18
CA LEU A 94 8.86 -0.42 -2.22
C LEU A 94 8.56 -0.15 -3.69
N LEU A 95 7.28 -0.15 -4.07
CA LEU A 95 6.86 0.32 -5.38
C LEU A 95 6.61 1.82 -5.37
N ARG A 96 6.51 2.41 -6.54
CA ARG A 96 6.21 3.82 -6.70
C ARG A 96 4.71 4.06 -6.76
N GLY A 97 4.22 4.94 -5.88
CA GLY A 97 2.87 5.50 -5.97
C GLY A 97 2.86 6.81 -6.74
N ASN A 98 1.66 7.36 -6.95
CA ASN A 98 1.52 8.63 -7.66
C ASN A 98 1.96 9.82 -6.78
N HIS A 99 1.99 9.67 -5.45
CA HIS A 99 2.52 10.68 -4.53
C HIS A 99 4.05 10.71 -4.48
N GLU A 100 4.74 9.72 -5.05
CA GLU A 100 6.20 9.72 -5.20
C GLU A 100 6.67 10.44 -6.50
N PHE A 101 5.95 11.51 -6.87
CA PHE A 101 6.30 12.43 -7.95
C PHE A 101 6.36 13.86 -7.43
N ALA A 102 7.36 14.62 -7.88
CA ALA A 102 7.63 15.97 -7.40
C ALA A 102 6.44 16.92 -7.58
N SER A 103 5.76 16.84 -8.72
CA SER A 103 4.56 17.65 -8.99
C SER A 103 3.44 17.41 -7.97
N VAL A 104 3.27 16.17 -7.52
CA VAL A 104 2.22 15.76 -6.58
C VAL A 104 2.61 16.10 -5.15
N ASN A 105 3.78 15.64 -4.69
CA ASN A 105 4.19 15.84 -3.30
C ASN A 105 4.65 17.26 -2.94
N ARG A 106 4.82 18.11 -3.96
CA ARG A 106 4.90 19.56 -3.77
C ARG A 106 3.57 20.17 -3.33
N GLU A 107 2.46 19.66 -3.86
CA GLU A 107 1.12 20.23 -3.67
C GLU A 107 0.38 19.59 -2.49
N TYR A 108 0.62 18.31 -2.20
CA TYR A 108 -0.20 17.53 -1.25
C TYR A 108 0.44 17.31 0.13
N GLY A 109 1.57 17.97 0.41
CA GLY A 109 2.01 18.26 1.78
C GLY A 109 3.40 17.81 2.17
N PHE A 110 4.08 16.93 1.42
CA PHE A 110 5.40 16.45 1.83
C PHE A 110 6.46 17.57 1.84
N TYR A 111 6.46 18.43 0.82
CA TYR A 111 7.34 19.60 0.83
C TYR A 111 7.04 20.54 2.01
N ASP A 112 5.76 20.78 2.29
CA ASP A 112 5.34 21.66 3.39
C ASP A 112 5.73 21.08 4.76
N GLU A 113 5.64 19.76 4.92
CA GLU A 113 6.14 19.06 6.11
C GLU A 113 7.65 19.33 6.29
N LEU A 114 8.45 19.17 5.23
CA LEU A 114 9.89 19.45 5.28
C LEU A 114 10.17 20.92 5.59
N ALA A 115 9.45 21.85 4.96
CA ALA A 115 9.60 23.29 5.16
C ALA A 115 9.19 23.74 6.57
N SER A 116 8.27 23.02 7.23
CA SER A 116 7.90 23.29 8.62
C SER A 116 8.94 22.80 9.65
N ARG A 117 9.78 21.83 9.27
CA ARG A 117 10.73 21.14 10.16
C ARG A 117 12.17 21.59 10.00
N PHE A 118 12.53 22.12 8.83
CA PHE A 118 13.89 22.50 8.48
C PHE A 118 13.93 23.92 7.92
N SER A 119 15.12 24.51 7.82
CA SER A 119 15.28 25.77 7.09
C SER A 119 14.87 25.60 5.62
N VAL A 120 14.43 26.68 4.97
CA VAL A 120 13.97 26.66 3.58
C VAL A 120 14.98 26.00 2.62
N GLY A 121 16.27 26.29 2.80
CA GLY A 121 17.34 25.68 1.99
C GLY A 121 17.50 24.18 2.23
N GLN A 122 17.43 23.74 3.49
CA GLN A 122 17.49 22.32 3.85
C GLN A 122 16.25 21.56 3.37
N ALA A 123 15.06 22.13 3.55
CA ALA A 123 13.81 21.55 3.07
C ALA A 123 13.81 21.35 1.56
N MET A 124 14.25 22.36 0.79
CA MET A 124 14.38 22.26 -0.66
C MET A 124 15.41 21.19 -1.07
N ARG A 125 16.57 21.12 -0.40
CA ARG A 125 17.58 20.09 -0.64
C ARG A 125 17.00 18.69 -0.39
N LEU A 126 16.42 18.45 0.79
CA LEU A 126 15.85 17.15 1.16
C LEU A 126 14.73 16.75 0.20
N TRP A 127 13.83 17.67 -0.12
CA TRP A 127 12.73 17.41 -1.05
C TRP A 127 13.24 17.00 -2.44
N LYS A 128 14.30 17.66 -2.93
CA LYS A 128 14.96 17.26 -4.17
C LYS A 128 15.54 15.85 -4.04
N GLU A 129 16.34 15.58 -3.02
CA GLU A 129 16.98 14.26 -2.80
C GLU A 129 15.96 13.11 -2.69
N PHE A 130 14.82 13.33 -2.01
CA PHE A 130 13.75 12.34 -1.94
C PHE A 130 13.11 12.07 -3.30
N ASN A 131 12.80 13.11 -4.08
CA ASN A 131 12.22 12.92 -5.42
C ASN A 131 13.21 12.25 -6.39
N ASP A 132 14.49 12.57 -6.24
CA ASP A 132 15.60 11.94 -6.90
C ASP A 132 15.70 10.43 -6.57
N LEU A 133 15.40 10.03 -5.32
CA LEU A 133 15.27 8.64 -4.90
C LEU A 133 13.97 7.98 -5.40
N PHE A 134 12.85 8.68 -5.35
CA PHE A 134 11.57 8.18 -5.85
C PHE A 134 11.60 7.89 -7.35
N SER A 135 12.38 8.65 -8.12
CA SER A 135 12.53 8.47 -9.56
C SER A 135 13.05 7.09 -9.98
N ILE A 136 13.69 6.35 -9.06
CA ILE A 136 14.23 5.01 -9.28
C ILE A 136 13.42 3.91 -8.59
N PHE A 137 12.26 4.22 -7.98
CA PHE A 137 11.40 3.19 -7.40
C PHE A 137 10.75 2.33 -8.50
N PRO A 138 10.70 1.00 -8.36
CA PRO A 138 9.99 0.12 -9.28
C PRO A 138 8.51 0.46 -9.39
N PHE A 139 7.93 0.31 -10.58
CA PHE A 139 6.50 0.56 -10.81
C PHE A 139 5.62 -0.64 -10.47
N SER A 140 6.15 -1.86 -10.58
CA SER A 140 5.38 -3.08 -10.36
C SER A 140 6.21 -4.21 -9.77
N ALA A 141 5.52 -5.15 -9.15
CA ALA A 141 6.11 -6.39 -8.66
C ALA A 141 5.36 -7.61 -9.21
N LEU A 142 6.09 -8.70 -9.42
CA LEU A 142 5.55 -9.99 -9.81
C LEU A 142 5.79 -11.00 -8.70
N ILE A 143 4.72 -11.60 -8.17
CA ILE A 143 4.80 -12.65 -7.16
C ILE A 143 4.50 -13.99 -7.86
N LYS A 144 5.47 -14.92 -7.79
CA LYS A 144 5.37 -16.29 -8.33
C LYS A 144 4.92 -16.37 -9.79
N ASN A 145 5.23 -15.35 -10.62
CA ASN A 145 4.77 -15.25 -12.01
C ASN A 145 3.25 -15.28 -12.20
N LYS A 146 2.47 -15.06 -11.12
CA LYS A 146 1.03 -15.27 -11.11
C LYS A 146 0.24 -14.08 -10.57
N ILE A 147 0.85 -13.26 -9.74
CA ILE A 147 0.21 -12.09 -9.17
C ILE A 147 1.01 -10.86 -9.56
N LEU A 148 0.38 -9.96 -10.31
CA LEU A 148 0.97 -8.67 -10.68
C LEU A 148 0.51 -7.59 -9.69
N CYS A 149 1.46 -6.86 -9.14
CA CYS A 149 1.21 -5.82 -8.15
C CYS A 149 1.69 -4.46 -8.67
N MET A 150 0.89 -3.42 -8.46
CA MET A 150 1.19 -2.03 -8.84
C MET A 150 0.40 -1.06 -7.95
N HIS A 151 0.67 0.25 -8.05
CA HIS A 151 -0.11 1.26 -7.32
C HIS A 151 -1.45 1.55 -8.00
N GLY A 152 -1.34 2.03 -9.23
CA GLY A 152 -2.37 2.38 -10.20
C GLY A 152 -3.11 1.15 -10.69
N GLY A 153 -3.17 0.98 -12.01
CA GLY A 153 -3.82 -0.18 -12.56
C GLY A 153 -3.36 -0.48 -13.97
N LEU A 154 -4.28 -1.03 -14.75
CA LEU A 154 -3.99 -1.46 -16.10
C LEU A 154 -3.86 -0.27 -17.05
N SER A 155 -3.07 -0.46 -18.09
CA SER A 155 -2.85 0.52 -19.16
C SER A 155 -3.27 -0.07 -20.51
N PRO A 156 -3.81 0.73 -21.45
CA PRO A 156 -3.92 0.34 -22.85
C PRO A 156 -2.57 0.02 -23.49
N HIS A 157 -1.46 0.48 -22.91
CA HIS A 157 -0.09 0.25 -23.38
C HIS A 157 0.56 -1.00 -22.75
N LEU A 158 -0.15 -1.74 -21.90
CA LEU A 158 0.37 -2.95 -21.23
C LEU A 158 -0.03 -4.22 -21.98
N GLU A 159 0.76 -4.61 -22.99
CA GLU A 159 0.55 -5.82 -23.80
C GLU A 159 1.35 -7.03 -23.30
N SER A 160 2.50 -6.79 -22.67
CA SER A 160 3.39 -7.80 -22.13
C SER A 160 4.02 -7.37 -20.81
N LEU A 161 4.47 -8.31 -19.98
CA LEU A 161 5.26 -7.98 -18.79
C LEU A 161 6.62 -7.32 -19.15
N ASN A 162 7.10 -7.49 -20.40
CA ASN A 162 8.32 -6.85 -20.85
C ASN A 162 8.13 -5.35 -21.08
N ASP A 163 6.90 -4.88 -21.29
CA ASP A 163 6.63 -3.44 -21.47
C ASP A 163 7.00 -2.71 -20.17
N ILE A 164 6.64 -3.29 -19.01
CA ILE A 164 7.06 -2.78 -17.70
C ILE A 164 8.57 -2.95 -17.51
N ARG A 165 9.14 -4.12 -17.81
CA ARG A 165 10.60 -4.36 -17.63
C ARG A 165 11.47 -3.39 -18.41
N ASN A 166 10.98 -2.91 -19.56
CA ASN A 166 11.73 -2.06 -20.47
C ASN A 166 11.55 -0.55 -20.20
N ILE A 167 10.78 -0.16 -19.17
CA ILE A 167 10.70 1.24 -18.72
C ILE A 167 12.13 1.70 -18.37
N LYS A 168 12.54 2.83 -18.95
CA LYS A 168 13.88 3.39 -18.74
C LYS A 168 13.90 4.19 -17.44
N MET A 169 14.53 3.62 -16.42
CA MET A 169 14.77 4.28 -15.13
C MET A 169 16.01 5.20 -15.22
N PRO A 170 16.06 6.34 -14.49
CA PRO A 170 15.00 6.92 -13.65
C PRO A 170 13.87 7.57 -14.45
N VAL A 171 12.67 7.58 -13.88
CA VAL A 171 11.51 8.32 -14.41
C VAL A 171 11.28 9.54 -13.52
N MET A 172 11.65 10.74 -13.99
CA MET A 172 11.51 11.95 -13.18
C MET A 172 10.05 12.42 -13.08
N ASP A 173 9.30 12.27 -14.16
CA ASP A 173 7.90 12.67 -14.27
C ASP A 173 7.14 11.71 -15.19
N VAL A 174 5.81 11.72 -15.10
CA VAL A 174 4.92 10.96 -15.98
C VAL A 174 4.25 11.88 -16.98
N PHE A 175 4.25 11.47 -18.24
CA PHE A 175 3.60 12.24 -19.32
C PHE A 175 2.21 11.68 -19.62
N PRO A 176 1.29 12.51 -20.15
CA PRO A 176 -0.01 12.02 -20.62
C PRO A 176 0.13 10.86 -21.61
N ASP A 177 -0.78 9.88 -21.50
CA ASP A 177 -0.87 8.73 -22.42
C ASP A 177 0.41 7.86 -22.44
N THR A 178 0.97 7.60 -21.26
CA THR A 178 2.12 6.71 -21.07
C THR A 178 1.80 5.54 -20.15
N LEU A 179 2.52 4.43 -20.33
CA LEU A 179 2.40 3.25 -19.47
C LEU A 179 2.69 3.61 -18.00
N GLU A 180 3.73 4.40 -17.76
CA GLU A 180 4.17 4.83 -16.43
C GLU A 180 3.09 5.65 -15.71
N GLN A 181 2.39 6.53 -16.44
CA GLN A 181 1.25 7.28 -15.90
C GLN A 181 0.15 6.32 -15.43
N ASP A 182 -0.25 5.37 -16.28
CA ASP A 182 -1.36 4.47 -15.99
C ASP A 182 -1.05 3.49 -14.86
N LEU A 183 0.19 2.99 -14.77
CA LEU A 183 0.64 2.10 -13.71
C LEU A 183 0.53 2.73 -12.31
N VAL A 184 0.43 4.06 -12.19
CA VAL A 184 0.27 4.75 -10.91
C VAL A 184 -1.05 5.52 -10.76
N TRP A 185 -1.78 5.81 -11.84
CA TRP A 185 -2.99 6.64 -11.79
C TRP A 185 -4.30 5.96 -12.26
N SER A 186 -4.24 4.84 -12.98
CA SER A 186 -5.46 4.27 -13.54
C SER A 186 -6.32 3.58 -12.47
N ASP A 187 -7.63 3.49 -12.73
CA ASP A 187 -8.60 2.94 -11.79
C ASP A 187 -9.55 1.91 -12.43
N PRO A 188 -9.91 0.83 -11.73
CA PRO A 188 -11.05 0.01 -12.12
C PRO A 188 -12.36 0.80 -11.98
N LYS A 189 -13.29 0.62 -12.92
CA LYS A 189 -14.61 1.25 -12.91
C LYS A 189 -15.70 0.24 -13.31
N LEU A 190 -16.82 0.28 -12.58
CA LEU A 190 -18.00 -0.53 -12.86
C LEU A 190 -18.73 -0.03 -14.11
N ASP A 191 -19.48 -0.94 -14.74
CA ASP A 191 -20.42 -0.64 -15.83
C ASP A 191 -19.82 0.02 -17.08
N ILE A 192 -18.52 -0.20 -17.32
CA ILE A 192 -17.84 0.20 -18.56
C ILE A 192 -17.21 -1.00 -19.25
N LYS A 193 -16.94 -0.84 -20.55
CA LYS A 193 -16.23 -1.83 -21.36
C LYS A 193 -15.00 -1.18 -21.98
N GLY A 194 -13.85 -1.83 -21.87
CA GLY A 194 -12.60 -1.27 -22.37
C GLY A 194 -12.00 -0.23 -21.43
N PHE A 195 -11.31 0.75 -22.02
CA PHE A 195 -10.73 1.91 -21.35
C PHE A 195 -11.52 3.18 -21.67
N GLU A 196 -11.67 4.08 -20.69
CA GLU A 196 -12.19 5.44 -20.89
C GLU A 196 -11.28 6.44 -20.17
N PRO A 197 -11.28 7.74 -20.54
CA PRO A 197 -10.56 8.76 -19.76
C PRO A 197 -11.05 8.83 -18.30
N ASN A 198 -10.11 8.92 -17.34
CA ASN A 198 -10.46 9.05 -15.93
C ASN A 198 -10.86 10.49 -15.60
N LYS A 199 -12.15 10.80 -15.82
CA LYS A 199 -12.71 12.15 -15.58
C LYS A 199 -12.70 12.58 -14.11
N LEU A 200 -12.70 11.62 -13.17
CA LEU A 200 -12.71 11.93 -11.74
C LEU A 200 -11.35 12.46 -11.27
N ARG A 201 -10.25 11.85 -11.74
CA ARG A 201 -8.89 12.28 -11.42
C ARG A 201 -8.33 13.31 -12.40
N ASN A 202 -8.96 13.44 -13.57
CA ASN A 202 -8.48 14.27 -14.68
C ASN A 202 -7.05 13.89 -15.15
N VAL A 203 -6.68 12.62 -14.99
CA VAL A 203 -5.38 12.04 -15.38
C VAL A 203 -5.55 10.54 -15.63
N SER A 204 -4.85 9.99 -16.61
CA SER A 204 -4.92 8.56 -16.97
C SER A 204 -6.32 8.09 -17.39
N VAL A 205 -6.58 6.79 -17.26
CA VAL A 205 -7.75 6.07 -17.74
C VAL A 205 -8.44 5.30 -16.61
N VAL A 206 -9.70 4.98 -16.83
CA VAL A 206 -10.45 3.97 -16.09
C VAL A 206 -10.60 2.72 -16.96
N PHE A 207 -10.71 1.55 -16.35
CA PHE A 207 -10.85 0.28 -17.08
C PHE A 207 -11.94 -0.63 -16.50
N GLY A 208 -12.64 -1.33 -17.39
CA GLY A 208 -13.71 -2.27 -17.05
C GLY A 208 -13.23 -3.67 -16.66
N GLU A 209 -14.16 -4.52 -16.21
CA GLU A 209 -13.85 -5.91 -15.86
C GLU A 209 -13.31 -6.72 -17.05
N ASP A 210 -13.78 -6.43 -18.27
CA ASP A 210 -13.34 -7.14 -19.46
C ASP A 210 -11.84 -6.95 -19.73
N ILE A 211 -11.30 -5.77 -19.42
CA ILE A 211 -9.86 -5.49 -19.49
C ILE A 211 -9.08 -6.32 -18.48
N VAL A 212 -9.59 -6.48 -17.25
CA VAL A 212 -8.96 -7.33 -16.23
C VAL A 212 -8.94 -8.78 -16.69
N TYR A 213 -10.06 -9.33 -17.16
CA TYR A 213 -10.12 -10.71 -17.64
C TYR A 213 -9.17 -10.95 -18.83
N LYS A 214 -9.17 -10.05 -19.82
CA LYS A 214 -8.28 -10.12 -20.99
C LYS A 214 -6.82 -10.06 -20.59
N THR A 215 -6.45 -9.13 -19.72
CA THR A 215 -5.06 -8.93 -19.28
C THR A 215 -4.58 -10.13 -18.47
N CYS A 216 -5.37 -10.62 -17.51
CA CYS A 216 -5.01 -11.81 -16.75
C CYS A 216 -4.83 -13.03 -17.65
N LYS A 217 -5.68 -13.23 -18.65
CA LYS A 217 -5.52 -14.29 -19.64
C LYS A 217 -4.25 -14.10 -20.49
N ARG A 218 -4.06 -12.90 -21.05
CA ARG A 218 -2.92 -12.57 -21.93
C ARG A 218 -1.58 -12.72 -21.23
N LEU A 219 -1.48 -12.26 -19.98
CA LEU A 219 -0.25 -12.28 -19.18
C LEU A 219 -0.11 -13.53 -18.31
N ASN A 220 -1.04 -14.50 -18.41
CA ASN A 220 -1.09 -15.73 -17.59
C ASN A 220 -1.08 -15.46 -16.07
N LEU A 221 -1.79 -14.41 -15.65
CA LEU A 221 -1.94 -14.00 -14.25
C LEU A 221 -3.22 -14.59 -13.65
N ASP A 222 -3.11 -14.96 -12.38
CA ASP A 222 -4.25 -15.43 -11.59
C ASP A 222 -4.97 -14.24 -10.93
N LEU A 223 -4.20 -13.22 -10.52
CA LEU A 223 -4.64 -12.06 -9.75
C LEU A 223 -3.83 -10.79 -10.06
N ILE A 224 -4.47 -9.63 -9.96
CA ILE A 224 -3.85 -8.31 -9.88
C ILE A 224 -4.10 -7.72 -8.50
N ILE A 225 -3.08 -7.18 -7.84
CA ILE A 225 -3.22 -6.46 -6.57
C ILE A 225 -2.81 -5.01 -6.78
N ARG A 226 -3.66 -4.08 -6.38
CA ARG A 226 -3.41 -2.65 -6.51
C ARG A 226 -3.85 -1.82 -5.30
N ALA A 227 -3.55 -0.53 -5.28
CA ALA A 227 -3.82 0.37 -4.15
C ALA A 227 -4.64 1.62 -4.55
N HIS A 228 -4.24 2.85 -4.17
CA HIS A 228 -4.66 4.16 -4.73
C HIS A 228 -6.13 4.60 -4.56
N GLN A 229 -7.05 3.67 -4.32
CA GLN A 229 -8.46 3.95 -4.04
C GLN A 229 -8.80 3.49 -2.63
N VAL A 230 -9.35 4.42 -1.85
CA VAL A 230 -9.85 4.15 -0.50
C VAL A 230 -10.96 3.10 -0.58
N MET A 231 -10.84 2.06 0.24
CA MET A 231 -11.83 1.00 0.37
C MET A 231 -12.40 0.99 1.78
N GLU A 232 -13.73 0.92 1.93
CA GLU A 232 -14.40 1.00 3.25
C GLU A 232 -13.84 0.00 4.27
N ASN A 233 -13.60 -1.24 3.85
CA ASN A 233 -13.00 -2.28 4.70
C ASN A 233 -11.47 -2.40 4.54
N GLY A 234 -10.82 -1.41 3.94
CA GLY A 234 -9.40 -1.43 3.61
C GLY A 234 -9.03 -2.30 2.41
N TYR A 235 -9.97 -3.07 1.86
CA TYR A 235 -9.79 -3.78 0.60
C TYR A 235 -11.11 -3.97 -0.15
N GLY A 236 -11.03 -4.22 -1.45
CA GLY A 236 -12.19 -4.47 -2.31
C GLY A 236 -11.84 -5.41 -3.47
N PHE A 237 -12.79 -6.25 -3.88
CA PHE A 237 -12.65 -7.14 -5.02
C PHE A 237 -13.28 -6.55 -6.29
N PHE A 238 -12.69 -6.85 -7.42
CA PHE A 238 -13.20 -6.48 -8.74
C PHE A 238 -12.99 -7.64 -9.75
N ALA A 239 -13.80 -7.67 -10.81
CA ALA A 239 -13.70 -8.66 -11.90
C ALA A 239 -13.63 -10.12 -11.39
N GLY A 240 -14.64 -10.55 -10.63
CA GLY A 240 -14.71 -11.94 -10.14
C GLY A 240 -13.55 -12.33 -9.23
N ARG A 241 -12.99 -11.36 -8.47
CA ARG A 241 -11.80 -11.48 -7.61
C ARG A 241 -10.48 -11.66 -8.38
N LYS A 242 -10.43 -11.32 -9.68
CA LYS A 242 -9.17 -11.24 -10.43
C LYS A 242 -8.41 -9.94 -10.23
N LEU A 243 -9.03 -8.93 -9.60
CA LEU A 243 -8.35 -7.75 -9.11
C LEU A 243 -8.75 -7.49 -7.65
N VAL A 244 -7.78 -7.11 -6.83
CA VAL A 244 -7.97 -6.67 -5.45
C VAL A 244 -7.36 -5.30 -5.29
N THR A 245 -8.14 -4.35 -4.77
CA THR A 245 -7.62 -3.09 -4.25
C THR A 245 -7.37 -3.23 -2.75
N VAL A 246 -6.22 -2.78 -2.25
CA VAL A 246 -5.89 -2.71 -0.82
C VAL A 246 -5.46 -1.29 -0.45
N PHE A 247 -5.94 -0.81 0.68
CA PHE A 247 -5.66 0.51 1.21
C PHE A 247 -5.35 0.38 2.71
N SER A 248 -4.18 0.87 3.14
CA SER A 248 -3.64 0.53 4.46
C SER A 248 -3.71 1.66 5.49
N ALA A 249 -4.20 2.85 5.09
CA ALA A 249 -4.40 4.00 5.96
C ALA A 249 -5.86 4.09 6.48
N PRO A 250 -6.15 3.68 7.74
CA PRO A 250 -7.49 3.82 8.33
C PRO A 250 -7.81 5.30 8.63
N LEU A 251 -9.10 5.67 8.60
CA LEU A 251 -9.57 7.07 8.78
C LEU A 251 -8.91 8.08 7.84
N TYR A 252 -8.60 7.67 6.62
CA TYR A 252 -7.90 8.52 5.68
C TYR A 252 -8.74 9.73 5.31
N ALA A 253 -8.16 10.92 5.40
CA ALA A 253 -8.85 12.20 5.14
C ALA A 253 -10.21 12.33 5.85
N GLU A 254 -10.28 11.88 7.12
CA GLU A 254 -11.49 11.89 7.96
C GLU A 254 -12.65 11.01 7.46
N LEU A 255 -12.40 10.17 6.46
CA LEU A 255 -13.34 9.12 6.06
C LEU A 255 -13.47 8.06 7.16
N HIS A 256 -14.43 7.15 7.02
CA HIS A 256 -14.70 6.10 8.00
C HIS A 256 -14.17 4.72 7.55
N ASN A 257 -13.16 4.72 6.68
CA ASN A 257 -12.58 3.48 6.18
C ASN A 257 -11.69 2.80 7.23
N LYS A 258 -11.63 1.48 7.15
CA LYS A 258 -10.59 0.67 7.80
C LYS A 258 -9.34 0.65 6.91
N GLY A 259 -8.22 0.25 7.50
CA GLY A 259 -7.04 -0.16 6.75
C GLY A 259 -7.03 -1.68 6.59
N ALA A 260 -6.38 -2.18 5.55
CA ALA A 260 -6.08 -3.61 5.44
C ALA A 260 -4.68 -3.84 4.87
N VAL A 261 -4.14 -5.02 5.13
CA VAL A 261 -2.96 -5.57 4.44
C VAL A 261 -3.27 -6.98 3.97
N ILE A 262 -2.65 -7.40 2.88
CA ILE A 262 -2.84 -8.73 2.30
C ILE A 262 -1.68 -9.62 2.73
N ARG A 263 -1.97 -10.79 3.28
CA ARG A 263 -0.98 -11.82 3.59
C ARG A 263 -1.04 -12.93 2.56
N ILE A 264 0.07 -13.13 1.86
CA ILE A 264 0.28 -14.26 0.94
C ILE A 264 1.22 -15.23 1.63
N SER A 265 0.69 -16.41 1.98
CA SER A 265 1.44 -17.48 2.65
C SER A 265 2.39 -18.22 1.71
N ALA A 266 3.19 -19.14 2.25
CA ALA A 266 4.09 -19.98 1.45
C ALA A 266 3.32 -20.96 0.55
N GLU A 267 2.08 -21.29 0.93
CA GLU A 267 1.15 -22.17 0.23
C GLU A 267 0.25 -21.40 -0.75
N MET A 268 0.56 -20.12 -1.05
CA MET A 268 -0.23 -19.23 -1.91
C MET A 268 -1.66 -18.95 -1.41
N VAL A 269 -1.96 -19.24 -0.15
CA VAL A 269 -3.20 -18.80 0.50
C VAL A 269 -3.14 -17.30 0.75
N ILE A 270 -4.14 -16.58 0.24
CA ILE A 270 -4.32 -15.13 0.39
C ILE A 270 -5.33 -14.88 1.52
N SER A 271 -4.92 -14.08 2.49
CA SER A 271 -5.76 -13.65 3.63
C SER A 271 -5.58 -12.16 3.88
N TYR A 272 -6.48 -11.57 4.66
CA TYR A 272 -6.51 -10.12 4.90
C TYR A 272 -6.41 -9.87 6.41
N VAL A 273 -5.57 -8.92 6.80
CA VAL A 273 -5.49 -8.43 8.18
C VAL A 273 -6.05 -7.02 8.19
N ILE A 274 -7.09 -6.80 8.99
CA ILE A 274 -7.83 -5.55 9.05
C ILE A 274 -7.33 -4.69 10.21
N LEU A 275 -7.12 -3.42 9.94
CA LEU A 275 -6.75 -2.38 10.89
C LEU A 275 -7.96 -1.49 11.12
N ASN A 276 -8.57 -1.65 12.29
CA ASN A 276 -9.64 -0.75 12.69
C ASN A 276 -9.09 0.66 12.95
N PRO A 277 -9.84 1.72 12.61
CA PRO A 277 -9.64 3.06 13.12
C PRO A 277 -9.31 3.09 14.61
N VAL A 278 -8.28 3.85 15.00
CA VAL A 278 -8.00 4.12 16.42
C VAL A 278 -8.10 5.62 16.65
N SER A 279 -9.09 6.01 17.43
CA SER A 279 -9.25 7.34 18.02
C SER A 279 -9.00 7.28 19.53
N GLN A 280 -8.75 8.42 20.18
CA GLN A 280 -8.72 8.50 21.64
C GLN A 280 -10.00 7.95 22.30
N LYS A 281 -11.17 8.07 21.63
CA LYS A 281 -12.45 7.54 22.11
C LYS A 281 -12.55 6.01 22.02
N THR A 282 -11.85 5.37 21.09
CA THR A 282 -11.87 3.91 20.88
C THR A 282 -10.69 3.20 21.55
N ALA A 283 -9.72 3.94 22.09
CA ALA A 283 -8.48 3.41 22.66
C ALA A 283 -8.57 3.07 24.16
N GLY A 284 -9.72 2.57 24.65
CA GLY A 284 -9.86 2.35 26.09
C GLY A 284 -11.07 1.55 26.54
N LYS A 285 -11.09 1.36 27.87
CA LYS A 285 -12.10 0.61 28.64
C LYS A 285 -13.53 1.01 28.28
N ASP A 286 -13.83 2.31 28.16
CA ASP A 286 -15.20 2.79 27.95
C ASP A 286 -15.82 2.40 26.60
N SER A 287 -15.01 2.25 25.54
CA SER A 287 -15.49 1.77 24.24
C SER A 287 -15.66 0.25 24.26
N PHE A 288 -14.76 -0.45 24.96
CA PHE A 288 -14.88 -1.88 25.18
C PHE A 288 -16.13 -2.21 25.99
N GLU A 289 -16.35 -1.58 27.15
CA GLU A 289 -17.54 -1.79 27.99
C GLU A 289 -18.87 -1.49 27.28
N ARG A 290 -18.89 -0.50 26.37
CA ARG A 290 -20.09 -0.20 25.58
C ARG A 290 -20.40 -1.21 24.47
N SER A 291 -19.37 -1.85 23.93
CA SER A 291 -19.51 -2.84 22.84
C SER A 291 -19.53 -4.28 23.35
N PHE A 292 -18.96 -4.52 24.52
CA PHE A 292 -18.92 -5.79 25.20
C PHE A 292 -20.30 -6.09 25.78
N LYS A 293 -21.00 -7.04 25.18
CA LYS A 293 -22.16 -7.69 25.79
C LYS A 293 -21.67 -8.97 26.44
N ASP A 294 -21.72 -9.00 27.77
CA ASP A 294 -21.43 -10.20 28.53
C ASP A 294 -22.54 -11.23 28.29
N ASP A 295 -22.26 -12.24 27.46
CA ASP A 295 -23.24 -13.26 27.04
C ASP A 295 -23.36 -14.41 28.06
N GLN A 296 -22.85 -14.22 29.29
CA GLN A 296 -22.99 -15.17 30.39
C GLN A 296 -24.44 -15.35 30.89
N ARG A 297 -25.43 -14.65 30.32
CA ARG A 297 -26.85 -14.90 30.63
C ARG A 297 -27.34 -16.28 30.17
N SER A 298 -26.60 -16.98 29.30
CA SER A 298 -26.88 -18.36 28.89
C SER A 298 -26.35 -19.43 29.86
N TYR A 299 -25.55 -19.05 30.87
CA TYR A 299 -24.94 -19.98 31.84
C TYR A 299 -25.57 -19.95 33.25
N ARG A 300 -26.80 -19.44 33.38
CA ARG A 300 -27.59 -19.75 34.58
C ARG A 300 -28.09 -21.18 34.47
N MET A 301 -27.33 -22.11 35.02
CA MET A 301 -27.87 -23.42 35.38
C MET A 301 -29.03 -23.19 36.35
N ASP A 302 -30.23 -23.60 35.96
CA ASP A 302 -31.29 -23.89 36.91
C ASP A 302 -30.79 -25.01 37.83
N GLU A 303 -30.56 -24.70 39.11
CA GLU A 303 -30.29 -25.69 40.17
C GLU A 303 -31.54 -26.53 40.52
N SER A 304 -32.39 -26.84 39.53
CA SER A 304 -33.64 -27.56 39.73
C SER A 304 -34.02 -28.46 38.57
N ASN A 305 -33.08 -29.26 38.04
CA ASN A 305 -33.41 -30.63 37.61
C ASN A 305 -32.15 -31.45 37.32
N ASN A 306 -32.16 -32.68 37.83
CA ASN A 306 -31.15 -33.70 37.61
C ASN A 306 -30.99 -34.06 36.12
N ALA A 307 -29.73 -34.30 35.74
CA ALA A 307 -29.21 -34.84 34.49
C ALA A 307 -29.03 -33.85 33.33
N THR A 308 -27.80 -33.39 33.14
CA THR A 308 -27.33 -32.79 31.88
C THR A 308 -26.28 -33.68 31.26
N VAL A 309 -26.65 -34.30 30.13
CA VAL A 309 -25.75 -34.98 29.20
C VAL A 309 -24.89 -33.90 28.54
N LEU A 310 -23.56 -34.00 28.65
CA LEU A 310 -22.62 -33.16 27.91
C LEU A 310 -22.75 -33.47 26.40
N PRO A 311 -22.86 -32.46 25.51
CA PRO A 311 -22.75 -32.70 24.08
C PRO A 311 -21.30 -33.08 23.75
N GLN A 312 -21.09 -34.28 23.23
CA GLN A 312 -19.87 -34.62 22.51
C GLN A 312 -19.84 -33.81 21.22
N PHE A 313 -18.77 -33.05 21.02
CA PHE A 313 -18.48 -32.38 19.76
C PHE A 313 -18.12 -33.42 18.68
N GLN A 314 -18.86 -33.40 17.57
CA GLN A 314 -18.41 -33.86 16.24
C GLN A 314 -18.32 -32.65 15.32
#